data_AF-A0A8J2WLZ8-F1
#
_entry.id   AF-A0A8J2WLZ8-F1
#
_cell.length_a   1.000
_cell.length_b   1.000
_cell.length_c   1.000
_cell.angle_alpha   90.00
_cell.angle_beta   90.00
_cell.angle_gamma   90.00
#
_symmetry.space_group_name_H-M   'P 1'
#
loop_
_entity.id
_entity.type
_entity.pdbx_description
1 polymer ?
#
loop_
_entity_poly.entity_id
_entity_poly.type
_entity_poly.pdbx_seq_one_letter_code
_entity_poly.pdbx_strand_id
1 'polypeptide(L)' 'MRSLLIFLCLVAIIGFVAEAQFVGSDPCTFGPGFWCASLQNAQRCGDGAVAHCNRVGWQEE' A
#
# COMPACT_ATOMS: atom_id res chain seq x y z
N MET A 1 -28.77 0.82 -29.66
CA MET A 1 -27.66 1.66 -30.19
C MET A 1 -27.08 2.60 -29.14
N ARG A 2 -27.89 3.45 -28.47
CA ARG A 2 -27.41 4.34 -27.37
C ARG A 2 -26.85 3.59 -26.16
N SER A 3 -27.47 2.49 -25.73
CA SER A 3 -26.97 1.67 -24.60
C SER A 3 -25.65 0.97 -24.90
N LEU A 4 -25.38 0.63 -26.17
CA LEU A 4 -24.11 0.00 -26.58
C LEU A 4 -22.95 1.01 -26.51
N LEU A 5 -23.21 2.26 -26.91
CA LEU A 5 -22.24 3.35 -26.84
C LEU A 5 -21.89 3.71 -25.38
N ILE A 6 -22.89 3.72 -24.49
CA ILE A 6 -22.67 3.93 -23.05
C ILE A 6 -21.83 2.80 -22.47
N PHE A 7 -22.11 1.55 -22.83
CA PHE A 7 -21.35 0.40 -22.36
C PHE A 7 -19.89 0.42 -22.86
N LEU A 8 -19.67 0.79 -24.12
CA LEU A 8 -18.33 0.98 -24.69
C LEU A 8 -17.54 2.12 -24.02
N CYS A 9 -18.19 3.24 -23.70
CA CYS A 9 -17.55 4.33 -22.95
C CYS A 9 -17.19 3.90 -21.52
N LEU A 10 -18.06 3.16 -20.84
CA LEU A 10 -17.79 2.67 -19.48
C LEU A 10 -16.59 1.72 -19.47
N VAL A 11 -16.51 0.78 -20.42
CA VAL A 11 -15.39 -0.16 -20.53
C VAL A 11 -14.08 0.56 -20.88
N ALA A 12 -14.13 1.56 -21.76
CA ALA A 12 -12.94 2.36 -22.13
C ALA A 12 -12.41 3.20 -20.95
N ILE A 13 -13.30 3.72 -20.09
CA ILE A 13 -12.90 4.48 -18.89
C ILE A 13 -12.29 3.55 -17.83
N ILE A 14 -12.83 2.34 -17.66
CA ILE A 14 -12.38 1.40 -16.62
C ILE A 14 -11.05 0.72 -16.98
N GLY A 15 -10.75 0.52 -18.27
CA GLY A 15 -9.57 -0.22 -18.72
C GLY A 15 -8.21 0.47 -18.56
N PHE A 16 -8.15 1.73 -18.12
CA PHE A 16 -6.92 2.53 -18.11
C PHE A 16 -6.10 2.46 -16.81
N VAL A 17 -6.66 1.93 -15.71
CA VAL A 17 -5.99 1.99 -14.38
C VAL A 17 -5.48 0.61 -13.97
N ALA A 18 -4.38 0.17 -14.59
CA ALA A 18 -3.60 -0.96 -14.11
C ALA A 18 -2.19 -0.49 -13.76
N GLU A 19 -2.01 0.06 -12.56
CA GLU A 19 -0.68 0.27 -12.01
C GLU A 19 -0.08 -1.09 -11.65
N ALA A 20 0.99 -1.48 -12.34
CA ALA A 20 1.72 -2.70 -12.05
C ALA A 20 2.52 -2.51 -10.75
N GLN A 21 1.93 -2.87 -9.63
CA GLN A 21 2.57 -2.79 -8.31
C GLN A 21 3.39 -4.07 -8.12
N PHE A 22 4.72 -3.95 -8.15
CA PHE A 22 5.59 -5.12 -8.03
C PHE A 22 5.58 -5.61 -6.57
N VAL A 23 5.52 -6.93 -6.38
CA VAL A 23 5.63 -7.50 -5.03
C VAL A 23 6.96 -7.08 -4.42
N GLY A 24 6.92 -6.48 -3.22
CA GLY A 24 8.10 -6.00 -2.51
C GLY A 24 8.56 -4.59 -2.88
N SER A 25 7.87 -3.85 -3.76
CA SER A 25 8.24 -2.45 -4.04
C SER A 25 7.83 -1.49 -2.93
N ASP A 26 6.85 -1.88 -2.10
CA ASP A 26 6.46 -1.16 -0.90
C ASP A 26 7.33 -1.60 0.30
N PRO A 27 8.18 -0.72 0.86
CA PRO A 27 9.01 -1.03 2.03
C PRO A 27 8.22 -1.53 3.24
N CYS A 28 6.94 -1.19 3.34
CA CYS A 28 6.08 -1.67 4.42
C CYS A 28 5.79 -3.17 4.36
N THR A 29 6.07 -3.81 3.23
CA THR A 29 6.01 -5.28 3.06
C THR A 29 7.26 -6.01 3.57
N PHE A 30 8.33 -5.28 3.95
CA PHE A 30 9.54 -5.88 4.52
C PHE A 30 9.35 -6.38 5.96
N GLY A 31 8.33 -5.87 6.66
CA GLY A 31 7.89 -6.36 7.97
C GLY A 31 8.56 -5.69 9.19
N PRO A 32 8.42 -6.32 10.39
CA PRO A 32 8.99 -5.95 11.70
C PRO A 32 10.35 -5.29 11.72
N GLY A 33 11.33 -5.86 11.03
CA GLY A 33 12.67 -5.28 11.01
C GLY A 33 12.71 -3.88 10.42
N PHE A 34 11.95 -3.61 9.35
CA PHE A 34 11.99 -2.31 8.68
C PHE A 34 11.20 -1.25 9.46
N TRP A 35 9.93 -1.53 9.77
CA TRP A 35 9.05 -0.52 10.34
C TRP A 35 9.38 -0.21 11.81
N CYS A 36 9.96 -1.13 12.60
CA CYS A 36 10.32 -0.91 14.01
C CYS A 36 11.76 -0.44 14.20
N ALA A 37 12.53 -0.26 13.11
CA ALA A 37 13.85 0.37 13.16
C ALA A 37 13.78 1.88 13.41
N SER A 38 12.64 2.54 13.12
CA SER A 38 12.44 3.95 13.48
C SER A 38 10.97 4.33 13.48
N LEU A 39 10.61 5.33 14.29
CA LEU A 39 9.26 5.91 14.28
C LEU A 39 8.86 6.41 12.88
N GLN A 40 9.82 6.95 12.11
CA GLN A 40 9.57 7.43 10.76
C GLN A 40 9.14 6.30 9.81
N ASN A 41 9.79 5.13 9.89
CA ASN A 41 9.42 3.97 9.06
C ASN A 41 8.03 3.46 9.46
N ALA A 42 7.75 3.34 10.76
CA ALA A 42 6.42 2.95 11.24
C ALA A 42 5.33 3.91 10.77
N GLN A 43 5.55 5.23 10.88
CA GLN A 43 4.57 6.23 10.44
C GLN A 43 4.31 6.18 8.94
N ARG A 44 5.34 5.93 8.12
CA ARG A 44 5.16 5.70 6.67
C ARG A 44 4.30 4.48 6.36
N CYS A 45 4.36 3.47 7.22
CA CYS A 45 3.58 2.23 7.09
C CYS A 45 2.22 2.24 7.79
N GLY A 46 1.89 3.32 8.49
CA GLY A 46 0.58 3.56 9.12
C GLY A 46 0.49 3.14 10.59
N ASP A 47 -0.64 3.48 11.22
CA ASP A 47 -0.83 3.35 12.67
C ASP A 47 -0.73 1.92 13.19
N GLY A 48 -1.06 0.92 12.34
CA GLY A 48 -0.89 -0.49 12.67
C GLY A 48 0.58 -0.87 12.92
N ALA A 49 1.50 -0.28 12.17
CA ALA A 49 2.94 -0.44 12.36
C ALA A 49 3.39 0.16 13.69
N VAL A 50 2.98 1.41 13.95
CA VAL A 50 3.31 2.14 15.19
C VAL A 50 2.76 1.38 16.41
N ALA A 51 1.52 0.93 16.35
CA ALA A 51 0.90 0.15 17.43
C ALA A 51 1.59 -1.20 17.65
N HIS A 52 2.07 -1.85 16.59
CA HIS A 52 2.87 -3.06 16.70
C HIS A 52 4.17 -2.79 17.44
N CYS A 53 4.98 -1.82 16.98
CA CYS A 53 6.28 -1.52 17.59
C CYS A 53 6.14 -1.05 19.05
N ASN A 54 5.11 -0.25 19.38
CA ASN A 54 4.83 0.13 20.76
C ASN A 54 4.47 -1.06 21.67
N ARG A 55 3.88 -2.12 21.10
CA ARG A 55 3.52 -3.33 21.85
C ARG A 55 4.69 -4.29 22.02
N VAL A 56 5.45 -4.53 20.95
CA VAL A 56 6.51 -5.57 20.93
C VAL A 56 7.89 -5.03 21.29
N GLY A 57 8.07 -3.72 21.28
CA GLY A 57 9.35 -3.05 21.46
C GLY A 57 9.92 -2.54 20.13
N TRP A 58 10.63 -1.42 20.21
CA TRP A 58 11.36 -0.85 19.09
C TRP A 58 12.70 -1.56 18.92
N GLN A 59 13.15 -1.73 17.68
CA GLN A 59 14.49 -2.21 17.40
C GLN A 59 15.40 -0.98 17.36
N GLU A 60 15.89 -0.59 18.53
CA GLU A 60 16.93 0.42 18.67
C GLU A 60 18.25 -0.23 18.24
N GLU A 61 18.73 0.10 17.05
CA GLU A 61 20.15 -0.07 16.70
C GLU A 61 20.97 1.13 17.21
#